data_AF-A0A974CRG9-F1
#
_entry.id   AF-A0A974CRG9-F1
#
_cell.length_a   1.000
_cell.length_b   1.000
_cell.length_c   1.000
_cell.angle_alpha   90.00
_cell.angle_beta   90.00
_cell.angle_gamma   90.00
#
_symmetry.space_group_name_H-M   'P 1'
#
loop_
_entity.id
_entity.type
_entity.pdbx_description
1 polymer ?
#
loop_
_entity_poly.entity_id
_entity_poly.type
_entity_poly.pdbx_seq_one_letter_code
_entity_poly.pdbx_strand_id
1 'polypeptide(L)'
;FEVHGLTTGENYIFRVKAVNAVGVSENSQESEAITVKAALTTPSYPYGITLLNCDGHSMILGWKLPKFTGGSHITGYYIDKREANHLNWHEVNSSSVQERVYT
;
A
#
# COMPACT_ATOMS: atom_id res chain seq x y z
N PHE A 1 19.88 4.00 12.16
CA PHE A 1 19.33 3.32 13.35
C PHE A 1 17.83 3.51 13.31
N GLU A 2 17.06 2.44 13.51
CA GLU A 2 15.60 2.49 13.55
C GLU A 2 15.11 2.35 14.99
N VAL A 3 14.09 3.12 15.35
CA VAL A 3 13.46 3.04 16.67
C VAL A 3 12.19 2.19 16.52
N HIS A 4 12.16 1.02 17.17
CA HIS A 4 11.00 0.12 17.18
C HIS A 4 10.15 0.30 18.43
N GLY A 5 8.96 -0.31 18.46
CA GLY A 5 8.07 -0.30 19.63
C GLY A 5 7.33 1.02 19.87
N LEU A 6 7.25 1.87 18.85
CA LEU A 6 6.48 3.11 18.92
C LEU A 6 4.99 2.82 18.68
N THR A 7 4.13 3.54 19.39
CA THR A 7 2.67 3.43 19.26
C THR A 7 2.18 4.33 18.13
N THR A 8 1.44 3.77 17.18
CA THR A 8 0.80 4.55 16.10
C THR A 8 -0.20 5.55 16.67
N GLY A 9 -0.15 6.79 16.19
CA GLY A 9 -1.02 7.89 16.62
C GLY A 9 -0.42 8.76 17.73
N GLU A 10 0.62 8.29 18.41
CA GLU A 10 1.27 9.02 19.50
C GLU A 10 2.40 9.93 19.00
N ASN A 11 2.70 10.97 19.78
CA ASN A 11 3.77 11.93 19.50
C ASN A 11 5.02 11.58 20.31
N TYR A 12 6.19 11.61 19.65
CA TYR A 12 7.48 11.36 20.27
C TYR A 12 8.45 12.51 20.03
N ILE A 13 9.25 12.81 21.04
CA ILE A 13 10.38 13.75 21.00
C ILE A 13 11.64 12.96 21.31
N PHE A 14 12.70 13.16 20.53
CA PHE A 14 13.96 12.45 20.68
C PHE A 14 15.09 13.40 21.05
N ARG A 15 16.07 12.87 21.79
CA ARG A 15 17.35 13.52 22.10
C ARG A 15 18.45 12.47 22.17
N VAL A 16 19.69 12.86 21.92
CA VAL A 16 20.85 11.96 21.89
C VAL A 16 21.95 12.42 22.86
N LYS A 17 22.83 11.51 23.26
CA LYS A 17 24.03 11.79 24.05
C LYS A 17 25.25 11.22 23.35
N ALA A 18 26.39 11.88 23.48
CA ALA A 18 27.68 11.36 23.04
C ALA A 18 28.35 10.59 24.19
N VAL A 19 29.07 9.51 23.85
CA VAL A 19 29.85 8.72 24.80
C VAL A 19 31.27 8.55 24.26
N ASN A 20 32.27 8.76 25.11
CA ASN A 20 33.66 8.41 24.84
C ASN A 20 34.26 7.67 26.05
N ALA A 21 35.57 7.39 26.01
CA ALA A 21 36.25 6.68 27.10
C ALA A 21 36.27 7.42 28.45
N VAL A 22 36.05 8.74 28.46
CA VAL A 22 36.06 9.58 29.67
C VAL A 22 34.67 9.66 30.29
N GLY A 23 33.61 9.63 29.49
CA GLY A 23 32.24 9.68 30.02
C GLY A 23 31.17 9.94 28.97
N VAL A 24 30.02 10.38 29.48
CA VAL A 24 28.79 10.65 28.71
C VAL A 24 28.52 12.16 28.73
N SER A 25 28.17 12.74 27.57
CA SER A 25 27.79 14.15 27.46
C SER A 25 26.42 14.45 28.08
N GLU A 26 26.08 15.74 28.14
CA GLU A 26 24.69 16.16 28.31
C GLU A 26 23.81 15.75 27.11
N ASN A 27 22.48 15.90 27.26
CA ASN A 27 21.54 15.67 26.17
C ASN A 27 21.74 16.72 25.06
N SER A 28 21.53 16.32 23.82
CA SER A 28 21.30 17.25 22.71
C SER A 28 20.04 18.10 22.95
N GLN A 29 19.86 19.10 22.10
CA GLN A 29 18.55 19.72 21.91
C GLN A 29 17.50 18.66 21.54
N GLU A 30 16.26 18.89 21.97
CA GLU A 30 15.09 18.08 21.61
C GLU A 30 14.79 18.19 20.12
N SER A 31 14.38 17.07 19.50
CA SER A 31 13.79 17.10 18.17
C SER A 31 12.42 17.80 18.21
N GLU A 32 11.88 18.10 17.03
CA GLU A 32 10.45 18.39 16.92
C GLU A 32 9.61 17.17 17.36
N ALA A 33 8.37 17.42 17.76
CA ALA A 33 7.42 16.35 18.07
C ALA A 33 6.98 15.65 16.79
N ILE A 34 7.20 14.33 16.72
CA ILE A 34 6.89 13.51 15.55
C ILE A 34 5.72 12.59 15.89
N THR A 35 4.62 12.72 15.15
CA THR A 35 3.49 11.78 15.23
C THR A 35 3.83 10.50 14.48
N VAL A 36 3.73 9.35 15.15
CA VAL A 36 3.95 8.05 14.53
C VAL A 36 2.75 7.71 13.64
N LYS A 37 2.99 7.70 12.34
CA LYS A 37 1.98 7.29 11.35
C LYS A 37 1.97 5.77 11.24
N ALA A 38 0.78 5.21 10.97
CA ALA A 38 0.67 3.80 10.66
C ALA A 38 1.54 3.47 9.45
N ALA A 39 2.26 2.35 9.50
CA ALA A 39 3.02 1.87 8.34
C ALA A 39 2.05 1.60 7.18
N LEU A 40 2.37 2.10 6.00
CA LEU A 40 1.65 1.74 4.78
C LEU A 40 1.91 0.27 4.47
N THR A 41 0.86 -0.45 4.11
CA THR A 41 0.88 -1.87 3.75
C THR A 41 0.25 -2.06 2.38
N THR A 42 0.30 -3.27 1.85
CA THR A 42 -0.36 -3.59 0.58
C THR A 42 -1.89 -3.56 0.74
N PRO A 43 -2.63 -3.05 -0.25
CA PRO A 43 -4.09 -3.15 -0.24
C PRO A 43 -4.54 -4.61 -0.33
N SER A 44 -5.76 -4.90 0.11
CA SER A 44 -6.40 -6.19 -0.15
C SER A 44 -6.87 -6.31 -1.60
N TYR A 45 -7.33 -7.50 -2.01
CA TYR A 45 -7.84 -7.71 -3.36
C TYR A 45 -9.14 -6.92 -3.62
N PRO A 46 -9.40 -6.48 -4.87
CA PRO A 46 -10.69 -5.90 -5.26
C PRO A 46 -11.83 -6.93 -5.12
N TYR A 47 -13.01 -6.48 -4.71
CA TYR A 47 -14.15 -7.37 -4.48
C TYR A 47 -15.20 -7.26 -5.59
N GLY A 48 -16.06 -8.28 -5.70
CA GLY A 48 -17.28 -8.19 -6.51
C GLY A 48 -17.01 -7.96 -7.98
N ILE A 49 -16.14 -8.78 -8.57
CA ILE A 49 -15.93 -8.80 -10.02
C ILE A 49 -17.26 -9.18 -10.69
N THR A 50 -17.72 -8.36 -11.62
CA THR A 50 -18.97 -8.53 -12.36
C THR A 50 -18.72 -8.39 -13.85
N LEU A 51 -19.31 -9.28 -14.65
CA LEU A 51 -19.38 -9.13 -16.10
C LEU A 51 -20.50 -8.16 -16.43
N LEU A 52 -20.15 -6.98 -16.92
CA LEU A 52 -21.10 -5.92 -17.27
C LEU A 52 -21.63 -6.09 -18.69
N ASN A 53 -20.77 -6.52 -19.61
CA ASN A 53 -21.15 -6.82 -21.00
C ASN A 53 -20.23 -7.89 -21.59
N CYS A 54 -20.73 -8.63 -22.58
CA CYS A 54 -19.98 -9.61 -23.34
C CYS A 54 -20.54 -9.63 -24.76
N ASP A 55 -19.66 -9.40 -25.75
CA ASP A 55 -19.97 -9.62 -27.16
C ASP A 55 -19.02 -10.68 -27.75
N GLY A 56 -19.09 -10.91 -29.06
CA GLY A 56 -18.28 -11.95 -29.72
C GLY A 56 -16.77 -11.71 -29.68
N HIS A 57 -16.30 -10.51 -29.31
CA HIS A 57 -14.90 -10.12 -29.38
C HIS A 57 -14.39 -9.39 -28.12
N SER A 58 -15.27 -8.91 -27.25
CA SER A 58 -14.92 -8.09 -26.08
C SER A 58 -15.77 -8.41 -24.84
N MET A 59 -15.23 -8.09 -23.67
CA MET A 59 -15.90 -8.27 -22.39
C MET A 59 -15.64 -7.05 -21.51
N ILE A 60 -16.72 -6.50 -20.93
CA ILE A 60 -16.62 -5.38 -19.99
C ILE A 60 -16.69 -5.92 -18.57
N LEU A 61 -15.64 -5.67 -17.79
CA LEU A 61 -15.53 -6.08 -16.39
C LEU A 61 -15.71 -4.88 -15.48
N GLY A 62 -16.43 -5.07 -14.37
CA GLY A 62 -16.53 -4.11 -13.27
C GLY A 62 -16.12 -4.74 -11.95
N TRP A 63 -15.58 -3.93 -11.03
CA TRP A 63 -15.22 -4.39 -9.67
C TRP A 63 -15.38 -3.29 -8.62
N LYS A 64 -15.35 -3.69 -7.35
CA LYS A 64 -15.41 -2.79 -6.18
C LYS A 64 -14.03 -2.62 -5.55
N LEU A 65 -13.90 -1.52 -4.80
CA LEU A 65 -12.69 -1.24 -4.02
C LEU A 65 -12.32 -2.39 -3.06
N PRO A 66 -11.02 -2.57 -2.79
CA PRO A 66 -10.56 -3.32 -1.63
C PRO A 66 -11.21 -2.82 -0.35
N LYS A 67 -11.57 -3.75 0.55
CA LYS A 67 -12.04 -3.40 1.91
C LYS A 67 -10.97 -2.69 2.73
N PHE A 68 -9.70 -2.98 2.45
CA PHE A 68 -8.56 -2.36 3.11
C PHE A 68 -7.57 -1.90 2.06
N THR A 69 -7.21 -0.61 2.09
CA THR A 69 -6.33 -0.01 1.08
C THR A 69 -4.86 0.02 1.49
N GLY A 70 -4.51 -0.57 2.64
CA GLY A 70 -3.14 -0.54 3.12
C GLY A 70 -2.72 0.77 3.78
N GLY A 71 -3.67 1.68 4.04
CA GLY A 71 -3.38 3.01 4.61
C GLY A 71 -3.04 4.09 3.58
N SER A 72 -3.03 3.74 2.29
CA SER A 72 -2.91 4.71 1.17
C SER A 72 -4.12 4.59 0.24
N HIS A 73 -4.32 5.56 -0.65
CA HIS A 73 -5.35 5.45 -1.69
C HIS A 73 -4.91 4.49 -2.79
N ILE A 74 -5.87 3.78 -3.41
CA ILE A 74 -5.59 2.91 -4.55
C ILE A 74 -5.30 3.77 -5.78
N THR A 75 -4.18 3.51 -6.44
CA THR A 75 -3.71 4.27 -7.61
C THR A 75 -3.98 3.58 -8.95
N GLY A 76 -4.34 2.30 -8.95
CA GLY A 76 -4.76 1.58 -10.16
C GLY A 76 -4.89 0.08 -9.97
N TYR A 77 -5.22 -0.62 -11.05
CA TYR A 77 -5.45 -2.07 -11.10
C TYR A 77 -4.74 -2.72 -12.29
N TYR A 78 -4.24 -3.93 -12.08
CA TYR A 78 -3.83 -4.85 -13.15
C TYR A 78 -4.88 -5.94 -13.28
N ILE A 79 -5.17 -6.31 -14.52
CA ILE A 79 -6.15 -7.32 -14.87
C ILE A 79 -5.40 -8.46 -15.53
N ASP A 80 -5.56 -9.66 -14.99
CA ASP A 80 -5.07 -10.88 -15.62
C ASP A 80 -6.23 -11.64 -16.23
N LYS A 81 -5.99 -12.26 -17.39
CA LYS A 81 -6.90 -13.23 -18.01
C LYS A 81 -6.21 -14.56 -18.19
N ARG A 82 -7.00 -15.63 -18.17
CA ARG A 82 -6.59 -16.94 -18.67
C ARG A 82 -7.74 -17.57 -19.44
N GLU A 83 -7.39 -18.36 -20.43
CA GLU A 83 -8.36 -19.25 -21.06
C GLU A 83 -8.67 -20.41 -20.10
N ALA A 84 -9.93 -20.85 -20.05
CA ALA A 84 -10.37 -21.86 -19.08
C ALA A 84 -9.60 -23.19 -19.19
N ASN A 85 -9.12 -23.51 -20.40
CA ASN A 85 -8.37 -24.72 -20.70
C ASN A 85 -6.85 -24.54 -20.52
N HIS A 86 -6.39 -23.36 -20.15
CA HIS A 86 -4.99 -23.03 -19.95
C HIS A 86 -4.69 -22.75 -18.46
N LEU A 87 -3.45 -23.06 -18.05
CA LEU A 87 -2.99 -22.83 -16.68
C LEU A 87 -2.32 -21.46 -16.50
N ASN A 88 -1.87 -20.85 -17.60
CA ASN A 88 -1.11 -19.61 -17.56
C ASN A 88 -2.04 -18.40 -17.59
N TRP A 89 -1.73 -17.43 -16.74
CA TRP A 89 -2.35 -16.11 -16.75
C TRP A 89 -1.54 -15.17 -17.64
N HIS A 90 -2.25 -14.23 -18.25
CA HIS A 90 -1.70 -13.18 -19.09
C HIS A 90 -2.25 -11.84 -18.62
N GLU A 91 -1.36 -10.88 -18.36
CA GLU A 91 -1.73 -9.51 -18.06
C GLU A 91 -2.43 -8.89 -19.28
N VAL A 92 -3.57 -8.25 -19.04
CA VAL A 92 -4.40 -7.62 -20.07
C VAL A 92 -3.93 -6.20 -20.35
N ASN A 93 -3.47 -5.49 -19.32
CA ASN A 93 -3.07 -4.08 -19.41
C ASN A 93 -1.62 -3.87 -18.99
N SER A 94 -0.79 -3.31 -19.88
CA SER A 94 0.64 -3.03 -19.63
C SER A 94 0.92 -1.89 -18.64
N SER A 95 -0.11 -1.17 -18.20
CA SER A 95 -0.05 -0.13 -17.18
C SER A 95 -1.33 -0.14 -16.37
N SER A 96 -1.24 0.19 -15.08
CA SER A 96 -2.37 0.12 -14.17
C SER A 96 -3.52 1.05 -14.59
N VAL A 97 -4.75 0.53 -14.66
CA VAL A 97 -5.94 1.34 -14.95
C VAL A 97 -6.52 1.93 -13.68
N GLN A 98 -6.94 3.20 -13.72
CA GLN A 98 -7.56 3.88 -12.56
C GLN A 98 -9.07 3.62 -12.48
N GLU A 99 -9.70 3.38 -13.62
CA GLU A 99 -11.12 3.11 -13.73
C GLU A 99 -11.47 1.74 -13.15
N ARG A 100 -12.68 1.61 -12.61
CA ARG A 100 -13.21 0.36 -12.05
C ARG A 100 -14.07 -0.40 -13.06
N VAL A 101 -13.95 0.00 -14.31
CA VAL A 101 -14.56 -0.61 -15.49
C VAL A 101 -13.45 -0.75 -16.51
N TYR A 102 -13.31 -1.93 -17.10
CA TYR A 102 -12.39 -2.19 -18.19
C TYR A 102 -13.18 -2.73 -19.37
N THR A 103 -12.91 -2.21 -20.57
CA THR A 103 -13.56 -2.60 -21.84
C THR A 103 -12.59 -3.41 -22.69
#